data_AF-A0A4V2XEP8-F1
#
_entry.id   AF-A0A4V2XEP8-F1
#
_cell.length_a   1.000
_cell.length_b   1.000
_cell.length_c   1.000
_cell.angle_alpha   90.00
_cell.angle_beta   90.00
_cell.angle_gamma   90.00
#
_symmetry.space_group_name_H-M   'P 1'
#
loop_
_entity.id
_entity.type
_entity.pdbx_description
1 polymer ?
#
loop_
_entity_poly.entity_id
_entity_poly.type
_entity_poly.pdbx_seq_one_letter_code
_entity_poly.pdbx_strand_id
1 'polypeptide(L)' 'MSDGILLLFLREIFPEWSITRGADGVWRASGRVWVWASSVEGVLDALAMAEPDAGARVRSFFADA' A
#
# COMPACT_ATOMS: atom_id res chain seq x y z
N MET A 1 8.48 12.33 -1.03
CA MET A 1 7.63 11.72 -2.06
C MET A 1 6.21 12.23 -1.86
N SER A 2 5.47 12.60 -2.90
CA SER A 2 4.08 13.04 -2.72
C SER A 2 3.18 11.84 -2.41
N ASP A 3 2.16 12.05 -1.58
CA ASP A 3 1.22 10.99 -1.21
C ASP A 3 0.53 10.36 -2.44
N GLY A 4 0.38 11.13 -3.53
CA GLY A 4 -0.15 10.63 -4.80
C GLY A 4 0.78 9.64 -5.50
N ILE A 5 2.09 9.91 -5.53
CA ILE A 5 3.07 8.96 -6.09
C ILE A 5 3.12 7.70 -5.25
N LEU A 6 3.11 7.85 -3.92
CA LEU A 6 3.11 6.71 -3.01
C LEU A 6 1.85 5.85 -3.15
N LEU A 7 0.68 6.46 -3.34
CA LEU A 7 -0.56 5.74 -3.59
C LEU A 7 -0.51 4.92 -4.89
N LEU A 8 0.06 5.48 -5.96
CA LEU A 8 0.25 4.75 -7.22
C LEU A 8 1.18 3.56 -7.03
N PHE A 9 2.32 3.77 -6.36
CA PHE A 9 3.25 2.70 -6.02
C PHE A 9 2.58 1.58 -5.22
N LEU A 10 1.84 1.93 -4.17
CA LEU A 10 1.14 0.94 -3.35
C LEU A 10 0.13 0.11 -4.16
N ARG A 11 -0.61 0.73 -5.08
CA ARG A 11 -1.56 0.01 -5.93
C ARG A 11 -0.89 -0.95 -6.89
N GLU A 12 0.32 -0.61 -7.37
CA GLU A 12 1.10 -1.50 -8.23
C GLU A 12 1.64 -2.71 -7.47
N ILE A 13 2.15 -2.50 -6.25
CA ILE A 13 2.72 -3.58 -5.44
C ILE A 13 1.64 -4.51 -4.85
N PHE A 14 0.47 -3.96 -4.55
CA PHE A 14 -0.65 -4.68 -3.94
C PHE A 14 -1.90 -4.62 -4.84
N PRO A 15 -1.86 -5.25 -6.03
CA PRO A 15 -2.94 -5.11 -7.03
C PRO A 15 -4.27 -5.69 -6.55
N GLU A 16 -4.24 -6.67 -5.65
CA GLU A 16 -5.44 -7.28 -5.05
C GLU A 16 -6.07 -6.43 -3.94
N TRP A 17 -5.47 -5.28 -3.61
CA TRP A 17 -5.92 -4.39 -2.55
C TRP A 17 -6.45 -3.08 -3.12
N SER A 18 -7.65 -2.72 -2.70
CA SER A 18 -8.16 -1.37 -2.93
C SER A 18 -7.58 -0.43 -1.88
N ILE A 19 -6.61 0.39 -2.30
CA ILE A 19 -5.92 1.36 -1.45
C ILE A 19 -6.35 2.77 -1.85
N THR A 20 -6.74 3.58 -0.86
CA THR A 20 -7.15 4.97 -1.04
C THR A 20 -6.61 5.84 0.08
N ARG A 21 -6.47 7.14 -0.19
CA ARG A 21 -6.27 8.16 0.83
C ARG A 21 -7.46 9.11 0.78
N GLY A 22 -8.21 9.18 1.88
CA GLY A 22 -9.38 10.05 1.97
C GLY A 22 -8.98 11.53 2.02
N ALA A 23 -9.96 12.41 1.78
CA ALA A 23 -9.79 13.85 1.97
C ALA A 23 -9.50 14.23 3.43
N ASP A 24 -9.82 13.33 4.37
CA ASP A 24 -9.49 13.39 5.80
C ASP A 24 -8.03 13.02 6.10
N GLY A 25 -7.22 12.69 5.09
CA GLY A 25 -5.82 12.28 5.23
C GLY A 25 -5.64 10.83 5.69
N VAL A 26 -6.73 10.11 5.98
CA VAL A 26 -6.70 8.71 6.45
C VAL A 26 -6.49 7.77 5.27
N TRP A 27 -5.53 6.87 5.44
CA TRP A 27 -5.27 5.78 4.51
C TRP A 27 -6.22 4.63 4.79
N ARG A 28 -6.78 4.07 3.72
CA ARG A 28 -7.70 2.94 3.77
C ARG A 28 -7.24 1.89 2.78
N ALA A 29 -7.02 0.68 3.26
CA ALA A 29 -6.71 -0.48 2.44
C ALA A 29 -7.74 -1.58 2.72
N SER A 30 -8.35 -2.10 1.66
CA SER A 30 -9.32 -3.19 1.75
C SER A 30 -8.91 -4.33 0.81
N GLY A 31 -8.76 -5.52 1.39
CA GLY A 31 -8.51 -6.78 0.70
C GLY A 31 -9.15 -7.91 1.51
N ARG A 32 -8.35 -8.89 1.96
CA ARG A 32 -8.81 -9.93 2.91
C ARG A 32 -9.22 -9.36 4.28
N VAL A 33 -8.61 -8.24 4.66
CA VAL A 33 -8.94 -7.47 5.87
C VAL A 33 -9.08 -5.99 5.53
N TRP A 34 -9.65 -5.23 6.45
CA TRP A 34 -9.84 -3.78 6.33
C TRP A 34 -8.88 -3.07 7.28
N VAL A 35 -8.09 -2.15 6.73
CA VAL A 35 -7.08 -1.39 7.47
C VAL A 35 -7.35 0.09 7.28
N TRP A 36 -7.48 0.81 8.39
CA TRP A 36 -7.50 2.27 8.42
C TRP A 36 -6.29 2.76 9.23
N ALA A 37 -5.51 3.67 8.67
CA ALA A 37 -4.37 4.25 9.37
C ALA A 37 -4.28 5.75 9.12
N SER A 38 -3.86 6.51 10.13
CA SER A 38 -3.61 7.94 10.02
C SER A 38 -2.31 8.27 9.28
N SER A 39 -1.43 7.28 9.08
CA SER A 39 -0.16 7.43 8.38
C SER A 39 0.03 6.32 7.35
N VAL A 40 0.95 6.54 6.42
CA VAL A 40 1.25 5.56 5.38
C VAL A 40 2.06 4.38 5.93
N GLU A 41 2.90 4.65 6.92
CA GLU A 41 3.67 3.64 7.65
C GLU A 41 2.73 2.63 8.30
N GLY A 42 1.64 3.09 8.94
CA GLY A 42 0.66 2.19 9.54
C GLY A 42 -0.07 1.31 8.52
N VAL A 43 -0.36 1.82 7.32
CA VAL A 43 -0.92 0.99 6.23
C VAL A 43 0.13 0.01 5.69
N LEU A 44 1.39 0.43 5.55
CA LEU A 44 2.48 -0.43 5.08
C LEU A 44 2.74 -1.58 6.04
N ASP A 45 2.79 -1.33 7.34
CA ASP A 45 2.97 -2.37 8.36
C ASP A 45 1.84 -3.40 8.28
N ALA A 46 0.59 -2.95 8.16
CA ALA A 46 -0.55 -3.84 8.06
C ALA A 46 -0.55 -4.65 6.74
N LEU A 47 -0.18 -4.03 5.62
CA LEU A 47 -0.04 -4.70 4.32
C LEU A 47 1.10 -5.73 4.34
N ALA A 48 2.23 -5.41 4.96
CA ALA A 48 3.35 -6.33 5.10
C ALA A 48 2.99 -7.55 5.94
N MET A 49 2.15 -7.38 6.96
CA MET A 49 1.61 -8.51 7.72
C MET A 49 0.61 -9.35 6.92
N ALA A 50 -0.22 -8.71 6.09
CA ALA A 50 -1.28 -9.39 5.34
C ALA A 50 -0.78 -10.08 4.06
N GLU A 51 0.30 -9.57 3.45
CA GLU A 51 0.89 -10.05 2.20
C GLU A 51 2.43 -10.17 2.34
N PRO A 52 2.94 -11.21 3.04
CA PRO A 52 4.38 -11.38 3.28
C PRO A 52 5.22 -11.46 2.00
N ASP A 53 4.63 -11.96 0.91
CA ASP A 53 5.30 -12.14 -0.39
C ASP A 53 5.41 -10.83 -1.19
N ALA A 54 4.82 -9.73 -0.73
CA ALA A 54 4.89 -8.44 -1.41
C ALA A 54 6.33 -7.94 -1.59
N GLY A 55 7.26 -8.36 -0.73
CA GLY A 55 8.68 -8.02 -0.85
C GLY A 55 9.34 -8.52 -2.15
N ALA A 56 8.82 -9.59 -2.78
CA ALA A 56 9.28 -10.00 -4.11
C ALA A 56 8.80 -9.03 -5.20
N ARG A 57 7.54 -8.58 -5.13
CA ARG A 57 6.95 -7.62 -6.08
C ARG A 57 7.63 -6.26 -5.99
N VAL A 58 7.92 -5.80 -4.77
CA VAL A 58 8.71 -4.56 -4.54
C VAL A 58 10.06 -4.64 -5.23
N ARG A 59 10.79 -5.75 -5.05
CA ARG A 59 12.09 -5.95 -5.69
C ARG A 59 12.00 -5.97 -7.21
N SER A 60 10.98 -6.62 -7.77
CA SER A 60 10.73 -6.64 -9.22
C SER A 60 10.46 -5.22 -9.74
N PHE A 61 9.59 -4.47 -9.07
CA PHE A 61 9.23 -3.11 -9.48
C PHE A 61 10.45 -2.19 -9.60
N PHE A 62 11.41 -2.29 -8.67
CA PHE A 62 12.65 -1.51 -8.73
C PHE A 62 13.73 -2.09 -9.65
N ALA A 63 13.61 -3.35 -10.06
CA ALA A 63 14.52 -3.95 -11.04
C ALA A 63 14.11 -3.59 -12.49
N ASP A 64 12.82 -3.33 -12.71
CA ASP A 64 12.23 -2.96 -14.01
C ASP A 64 12.08 -1.43 -14.21
N ALA A 65 12.48 -0.62 -13.22
CA ALA A 65 12.41 0.86 -13.22
C ALA A 65 13.76 1.51 -13.56
#